data_AF-A0AAD3TQE0-F1
#
_entry.id   AF-A0AAD3TQE0-F1
#
_cell.length_a   1.000
_cell.length_b   1.000
_cell.length_c   1.000
_cell.angle_alpha   90.00
_cell.angle_beta   90.00
_cell.angle_gamma   90.00
#
_symmetry.space_group_name_H-M   'P 1'
#
loop_
_entity.id
_entity.type
_entity.pdbx_description
1 polymer ?
#
loop_
_entity_poly.entity_id
_entity_poly.type
_entity_poly.pdbx_seq_one_letter_code
_entity_poly.pdbx_strand_id
1 'polypeptide(L)'
;MITGLVVITPGAGFVPGWAAIVIGLVAGGVPWVTLNLLGRFPPLCYVDDTLGGVHTHLLAGVIGGVFTGVFATRDGLESFGQTGAAGGGIEGNWRQLWIQVVGALFIIAWNAVWTALILIFIRAVCRVPLRMADTMLLVGDEAAHGESAYHMDLPPLTTQNVYQVDHYTKSMMTSTASVGQSSLHQPDVNSV
;
A
#
# COMPACT_ATOMS: atom_id res chain seq x y z
N MET A 1 -4.95 4.83 -11.86
CA MET A 1 -5.81 6.04 -11.79
C MET A 1 -5.70 6.72 -10.42
N ILE A 2 -6.06 6.05 -9.33
CA ILE A 2 -5.98 6.61 -7.95
C ILE A 2 -4.60 7.17 -7.62
N THR A 3 -3.54 6.41 -7.89
CA THR A 3 -2.16 6.85 -7.63
C THR A 3 -1.81 8.15 -8.37
N GLY A 4 -2.29 8.34 -9.60
CA GLY A 4 -2.12 9.58 -10.35
C GLY A 4 -2.74 10.78 -9.65
N LEU A 5 -3.96 10.62 -9.13
CA LEU A 5 -4.65 11.66 -8.36
C LEU A 5 -3.92 11.97 -7.05
N VAL A 6 -3.44 10.94 -6.35
CA VAL A 6 -2.69 11.12 -5.10
C VAL A 6 -1.39 11.88 -5.34
N VAL A 7 -0.59 11.48 -6.33
CA VAL A 7 0.72 12.10 -6.59
C VAL A 7 0.56 13.56 -7.06
N ILE A 8 -0.49 13.91 -7.81
CA ILE A 8 -0.70 15.30 -8.26
C ILE A 8 -1.33 16.20 -7.18
N THR A 9 -2.03 15.63 -6.19
CA THR A 9 -2.75 16.37 -5.13
C THR A 9 -1.94 17.51 -4.48
N PRO A 10 -0.69 17.31 -4.01
CA PRO A 10 0.06 18.39 -3.37
C PRO A 10 0.47 19.54 -4.31
N GLY A 11 0.46 19.32 -5.63
CA GLY A 11 0.97 20.25 -6.62
C GLY A 11 -0.04 20.71 -7.66
N ALA A 12 -1.31 20.27 -7.59
CA ALA A 12 -2.30 20.42 -8.66
C ALA A 12 -2.54 21.87 -9.12
N GLY A 13 -2.33 22.84 -8.23
CA GLY A 13 -2.41 24.27 -8.55
C GLY A 13 -1.08 24.97 -8.83
N PHE A 14 0.05 24.31 -8.55
CA PHE A 14 1.36 24.95 -8.53
C PHE A 14 2.28 24.50 -9.65
N VAL A 15 2.00 23.35 -10.27
CA VAL A 15 2.84 22.76 -11.32
C VAL A 15 2.28 23.06 -12.71
N PRO A 16 3.14 23.27 -13.74
CA PRO A 16 2.70 23.48 -15.10
C PRO A 16 2.13 22.20 -15.72
N GLY A 17 1.26 22.32 -16.72
CA GLY A 17 0.55 21.17 -17.32
C GLY A 17 1.46 20.08 -17.90
N TRP A 18 2.62 20.44 -18.46
CA TRP A 18 3.58 19.45 -18.95
C TRP A 18 4.18 18.61 -17.80
N ALA A 19 4.42 19.23 -16.63
CA ALA A 19 4.95 18.54 -15.47
C ALA A 19 3.89 17.60 -14.88
N ALA A 20 2.60 17.98 -14.93
CA ALA A 20 1.50 17.11 -14.52
C ALA A 20 1.45 15.79 -15.32
N ILE A 21 1.76 15.83 -16.62
CA ILE A 21 1.86 14.61 -17.46
C ILE A 21 3.01 13.72 -16.97
N VAL A 22 4.18 14.30 -16.72
CA VAL A 22 5.35 13.56 -16.20
C VAL A 22 5.04 12.93 -14.83
N ILE A 23 4.43 13.71 -13.93
CA ILE A 23 4.00 13.24 -12.61
C ILE A 23 3.03 12.06 -12.76
N GLY A 24 2.06 12.14 -13.68
CA GLY A 24 1.11 11.06 -13.97
C GLY A 24 1.78 9.77 -14.44
N LEU A 25 2.79 9.85 -15.32
CA LEU A 25 3.55 8.69 -15.78
C LEU A 25 4.31 8.02 -14.61
N VAL A 26 4.97 8.81 -13.78
CA VAL A 26 5.71 8.29 -12.61
C VAL A 26 4.74 7.69 -11.58
N ALA A 27 3.57 8.29 -11.39
CA ALA A 27 2.51 7.81 -10.50
C ALA A 27 1.89 6.47 -10.93
N GLY A 28 1.98 6.11 -12.21
CA GLY A 28 1.60 4.78 -12.70
C GLY A 28 2.66 3.73 -12.38
N GLY A 29 3.93 4.05 -12.64
CA GLY A 29 5.04 3.09 -12.53
C GLY A 29 5.49 2.82 -11.09
N VAL A 30 5.81 3.87 -10.33
CA VAL A 30 6.50 3.71 -9.03
C VAL A 30 5.61 3.00 -8.00
N PRO A 31 4.35 3.40 -7.77
CA PRO A 31 3.48 2.68 -6.84
C PRO A 31 3.27 1.21 -7.24
N TRP A 32 3.16 0.90 -8.55
CA TRP A 32 3.03 -0.46 -9.04
C TRP A 32 4.26 -1.32 -8.71
N VAL A 33 5.46 -0.79 -8.96
CA VAL A 33 6.73 -1.48 -8.61
C VAL A 33 6.77 -1.72 -7.10
N THR A 34 6.39 -0.72 -6.31
CA THR A 34 6.49 -0.85 -4.86
C THR A 34 5.51 -1.88 -4.28
N LEU A 35 4.29 -1.95 -4.82
CA LEU A 35 3.30 -2.92 -4.39
C LEU A 35 3.71 -4.36 -4.77
N ASN A 36 4.16 -4.57 -6.02
CA ASN A 36 4.40 -5.92 -6.55
C ASN A 36 5.79 -6.47 -6.19
N LEU A 37 6.80 -5.60 -6.14
CA LEU A 37 8.19 -6.00 -5.93
C LEU A 37 8.65 -5.71 -4.49
N LEU A 38 8.36 -4.51 -3.97
CA LEU A 38 8.80 -4.12 -2.62
C LEU A 38 7.89 -4.66 -1.51
N GLY A 39 6.62 -4.95 -1.79
CA GLY A 39 5.69 -5.56 -0.83
C GLY A 39 6.13 -6.95 -0.34
N ARG A 40 7.04 -7.61 -1.06
CA ARG A 40 7.61 -8.91 -0.69
C ARG A 40 8.81 -8.80 0.26
N PHE A 41 9.27 -7.59 0.58
CA PHE A 41 10.41 -7.40 1.46
C PHE A 41 10.04 -7.51 2.94
N PRO A 42 10.99 -7.92 3.80
CA PRO A 42 10.73 -8.32 5.18
C PRO A 42 10.04 -7.30 6.11
N PRO A 43 10.12 -5.97 5.95
CA PRO A 43 9.33 -5.08 6.81
C PRO A 43 7.89 -4.87 6.31
N LEU A 44 7.64 -5.06 5.01
CA LEU A 44 6.33 -4.81 4.37
C LEU A 44 5.46 -6.08 4.31
N CYS A 45 6.08 -7.26 4.31
CA CYS A 45 5.33 -8.53 4.27
C CYS A 45 4.54 -8.83 5.55
N TYR A 46 4.89 -8.22 6.68
CA TYR A 46 4.14 -8.33 7.94
C TYR A 46 3.05 -7.25 8.08
N VAL A 47 2.96 -6.31 7.14
CA VAL A 47 1.93 -5.27 7.14
C VAL A 47 0.69 -5.83 6.45
N ASP A 48 -0.35 -6.08 7.23
CA ASP A 48 -1.68 -6.49 6.74
C ASP A 48 -2.45 -5.28 6.17
N ASP A 49 -1.96 -4.74 5.05
CA ASP A 49 -2.56 -3.60 4.32
C ASP A 49 -3.44 -4.12 3.18
N THR A 50 -4.70 -4.41 3.51
CA THR A 50 -5.68 -5.03 2.60
C THR A 50 -6.01 -4.19 1.36
N LEU A 51 -5.88 -2.86 1.46
CA LEU A 51 -6.18 -1.92 0.36
C LEU A 51 -4.92 -1.40 -0.35
N GLY A 52 -3.72 -1.76 0.12
CA GLY A 52 -2.46 -1.24 -0.40
C GLY A 52 -2.30 0.27 -0.18
N GLY A 53 -2.90 0.81 0.89
CA GLY A 53 -2.85 2.23 1.25
C GLY A 53 -1.44 2.77 1.44
N VAL A 54 -0.50 1.98 1.96
CA VAL A 54 0.90 2.38 2.13
C VAL A 54 1.55 2.72 0.78
N HIS A 55 1.30 1.91 -0.23
CA HIS A 55 1.88 2.12 -1.57
C HIS A 55 1.12 3.18 -2.37
N THR A 56 -0.20 3.16 -2.29
CA THR A 56 -1.07 4.01 -3.12
C THR A 56 -1.29 5.40 -2.57
N HIS A 57 -1.14 5.60 -1.24
CA HIS A 57 -1.37 6.88 -0.57
C HIS A 57 -0.12 7.43 0.12
N LEU A 58 0.54 6.66 1.00
CA LEU A 58 1.71 7.16 1.73
C LEU A 58 2.88 7.41 0.77
N LEU A 59 3.33 6.38 0.06
CA LEU A 59 4.48 6.50 -0.84
C LEU A 59 4.18 7.44 -2.02
N ALA A 60 3.00 7.28 -2.63
CA ALA A 60 2.53 8.16 -3.69
C ALA A 60 2.46 9.64 -3.23
N GLY A 61 1.96 9.90 -2.01
CA GLY A 61 1.90 11.25 -1.44
C GLY A 61 3.28 11.86 -1.23
N VAL A 62 4.25 11.08 -0.74
CA VAL A 62 5.65 11.54 -0.59
C VAL A 62 6.25 11.89 -1.95
N ILE A 63 6.07 11.03 -2.96
CA ILE A 63 6.53 11.28 -4.33
C ILE A 63 5.89 12.55 -4.90
N GLY A 64 4.60 12.75 -4.65
CA GLY A 64 3.88 13.96 -5.06
C GLY A 64 4.43 15.21 -4.40
N GLY A 65 4.72 15.15 -3.09
CA GLY A 65 5.34 16.24 -2.35
C GLY A 65 6.72 16.61 -2.90
N VAL A 66 7.54 15.60 -3.21
CA VAL A 66 8.85 15.78 -3.87
C VAL A 66 8.69 16.47 -5.22
N PHE A 67 7.81 15.97 -6.10
CA PHE A 67 7.59 16.59 -7.40
C PHE A 67 7.02 18.00 -7.31
N THR A 68 6.17 18.29 -6.33
CA THR A 68 5.70 19.65 -6.05
C THR A 68 6.87 20.55 -5.65
N GLY A 69 7.79 20.05 -4.80
CA GLY A 69 8.98 20.79 -4.42
C GLY A 69 9.93 21.08 -5.58
N VAL A 70 9.92 20.25 -6.61
CA VAL A 70 10.73 20.45 -7.83
C VAL A 70 10.00 21.34 -8.84
N PHE A 71 8.75 21.03 -9.20
CA PHE A 71 8.04 21.56 -10.36
C PHE A 71 7.10 22.72 -10.08
N ALA A 72 6.96 23.17 -8.83
CA ALA A 72 6.20 24.38 -8.54
C ALA A 72 6.76 25.59 -9.31
N THR A 73 5.89 26.44 -9.86
CA THR A 73 6.27 27.68 -10.54
C THR A 73 5.67 28.91 -9.85
N ARG A 74 6.36 30.05 -9.90
CA ARG A 74 5.83 31.34 -9.43
C ARG A 74 4.48 31.63 -10.06
N ASP A 75 4.36 31.49 -11.37
CA ASP A 75 3.11 31.72 -12.10
C ASP A 75 1.96 30.85 -11.55
N GLY A 76 2.26 29.57 -11.23
CA GLY A 76 1.30 28.67 -10.60
C GLY A 76 0.91 29.14 -9.21
N LEU A 77 1.88 29.50 -8.38
CA LEU A 77 1.63 30.03 -7.03
C LEU A 77 0.83 31.34 -7.04
N GLU A 78 1.14 32.26 -7.95
CA GLU A 78 0.44 33.54 -8.10
C GLU A 78 -1.02 33.33 -8.52
N SER A 79 -1.30 32.35 -9.40
CA SER A 79 -2.66 32.00 -9.78
C SER A 79 -3.54 31.52 -8.61
N PHE A 80 -2.91 31.07 -7.51
CA PHE A 80 -3.55 30.66 -6.25
C PHE A 80 -3.37 31.68 -5.11
N GLY A 81 -3.02 32.93 -5.43
CA GLY A 81 -2.94 34.02 -4.46
C GLY A 81 -1.68 34.02 -3.60
N GLN A 82 -0.66 33.22 -3.93
CA GLN A 82 0.64 33.25 -3.25
C GLN A 82 1.62 34.20 -3.95
N THR A 83 1.30 35.50 -3.90
CA THR A 83 2.10 36.54 -4.54
C THR A 83 3.47 36.69 -3.88
N GLY A 84 4.52 36.73 -4.71
CA GLY A 84 5.91 36.85 -4.25
C GLY A 84 6.51 35.58 -3.63
N ALA A 85 5.79 34.45 -3.66
CA ALA A 85 6.34 33.18 -3.23
C ALA A 85 7.38 32.67 -4.24
N ALA A 86 8.47 32.10 -3.72
CA ALA A 86 9.46 31.45 -4.57
C ALA A 86 8.90 30.12 -5.09
N GLY A 87 9.09 29.83 -6.38
CA GLY A 87 8.69 28.55 -6.99
C GLY A 87 9.51 27.36 -6.46
N GLY A 88 9.54 26.28 -7.21
CA GLY A 88 10.24 25.05 -6.87
C GLY A 88 11.69 25.02 -7.36
N GLY A 89 12.28 23.83 -7.33
CA GLY A 89 13.63 23.57 -7.82
C GLY A 89 13.87 24.01 -9.27
N ILE A 90 12.86 23.92 -10.15
CA ILE A 90 12.98 24.36 -11.55
C ILE A 90 13.22 25.88 -11.71
N GLU A 91 12.86 26.67 -10.71
CA GLU A 91 13.12 28.11 -10.65
C GLU A 91 14.30 28.48 -9.72
N GLY A 92 15.11 27.48 -9.34
CA GLY A 92 16.30 27.64 -8.51
C GLY A 92 16.05 27.61 -7.00
N ASN A 93 14.81 27.42 -6.53
CA ASN A 93 14.49 27.35 -5.11
C ASN A 93 14.44 25.90 -4.60
N TRP A 94 15.61 25.28 -4.44
CA TRP A 94 15.74 23.93 -3.89
C TRP A 94 15.36 23.83 -2.41
N ARG A 95 15.26 24.96 -1.70
CA ARG A 95 14.74 24.98 -0.33
C ARG A 95 13.29 24.47 -0.28
N GLN A 96 12.51 24.65 -1.34
CA GLN A 96 11.15 24.14 -1.41
C GLN A 96 11.11 22.61 -1.31
N LEU A 97 12.00 21.90 -2.02
CA LEU A 97 12.10 20.44 -1.94
C LEU A 97 12.39 19.98 -0.50
N TRP A 98 13.32 20.66 0.19
CA TRP A 98 13.63 20.34 1.59
C TRP A 98 12.41 20.51 2.51
N ILE A 99 11.66 21.60 2.35
CA ILE A 99 10.44 21.86 3.13
C ILE A 99 9.41 20.75 2.90
N GLN A 100 9.23 20.30 1.67
CA GLN A 100 8.28 19.22 1.35
C GLN A 100 8.69 17.90 2.00
N VAL A 101 9.98 17.58 2.02
CA VAL A 101 10.49 16.37 2.69
C VAL A 101 10.30 16.45 4.21
N VAL A 102 10.65 17.58 4.83
CA VAL A 102 10.45 17.78 6.27
C VAL A 102 8.97 17.74 6.64
N GLY A 103 8.10 18.37 5.85
CA GLY A 103 6.66 18.32 6.04
C GLY A 103 6.11 16.89 5.94
N ALA A 104 6.56 16.12 4.95
CA ALA A 104 6.18 14.72 4.80
C ALA A 104 6.62 13.88 6.01
N LEU A 105 7.87 14.03 6.48
CA LEU A 105 8.37 13.32 7.66
C LEU A 105 7.59 13.68 8.92
N PHE A 106 7.26 14.96 9.10
CA PHE A 106 6.43 15.41 10.22
C PHE A 106 5.04 14.76 10.18
N ILE A 107 4.36 14.77 9.03
CA ILE A 107 3.04 14.16 8.86
C ILE A 107 3.09 12.66 9.14
N ILE A 108 4.10 11.95 8.62
CA ILE A 108 4.29 10.52 8.85
C ILE A 108 4.49 10.23 10.34
N ALA A 109 5.41 10.94 10.99
CA ALA A 109 5.71 10.76 12.41
C ALA A 109 4.49 11.08 13.29
N TRP A 110 3.80 12.19 13.01
CA TRP A 110 2.61 12.60 13.73
C TRP A 110 1.50 11.55 13.64
N ASN A 111 1.20 11.07 12.42
CA ASN A 111 0.17 10.06 12.23
C ASN A 111 0.56 8.72 12.83
N ALA A 112 1.82 8.29 12.71
CA ALA A 112 2.30 7.06 13.32
C ALA A 112 2.15 7.09 14.85
N VAL A 113 2.57 8.18 15.50
CA VAL A 113 2.49 8.35 16.95
C VAL A 113 1.04 8.38 17.42
N TRP A 114 0.23 9.29 16.89
CA TRP A 114 -1.13 9.49 17.40
C TRP A 114 -2.06 8.34 17.06
N THR A 115 -1.96 7.77 15.84
CA THR A 115 -2.77 6.61 15.48
C THR A 115 -2.41 5.41 16.36
N ALA A 116 -1.12 5.16 16.62
CA ALA A 116 -0.70 4.10 17.53
C ALA A 116 -1.22 4.32 18.95
N LEU A 117 -1.13 5.54 19.48
CA LEU A 117 -1.65 5.87 20.81
C LEU A 117 -3.17 5.65 20.91
N ILE A 118 -3.93 6.08 19.89
CA ILE A 118 -5.38 5.89 19.85
C ILE A 118 -5.73 4.40 19.80
N LEU A 119 -5.07 3.63 18.94
CA LEU A 119 -5.31 2.18 18.82
C LEU A 119 -4.95 1.45 20.12
N ILE A 120 -3.83 1.79 20.75
CA ILE A 120 -3.42 1.24 22.05
C ILE A 120 -4.45 1.60 23.13
N PHE A 121 -4.94 2.84 23.15
CA PHE A 121 -5.97 3.28 24.08
C PHE A 121 -7.27 2.47 23.92
N ILE A 122 -7.77 2.30 22.69
CA ILE A 122 -8.97 1.50 22.41
C ILE A 122 -8.78 0.05 22.89
N ARG A 123 -7.62 -0.54 22.59
CA ARG A 123 -7.30 -1.91 23.01
C ARG A 123 -7.18 -2.06 24.53
N ALA A 124 -6.46 -1.16 25.20
CA ALA A 124 -6.10 -1.29 26.61
C ALA A 124 -7.18 -0.78 27.56
N VAL A 125 -7.84 0.33 27.22
CA VAL A 125 -8.81 1.01 28.08
C VAL A 125 -10.24 0.59 27.73
N CYS A 126 -10.63 0.66 26.45
CA CYS A 126 -11.97 0.26 26.02
C CYS A 126 -12.13 -1.26 25.91
N ARG A 127 -11.04 -2.03 25.98
CA ARG A 127 -11.00 -3.50 25.87
C ARG A 127 -11.67 -4.04 24.60
N VAL A 128 -11.62 -3.26 23.51
CA VAL A 128 -12.15 -3.67 22.21
C VAL A 128 -11.02 -4.33 21.39
N PRO A 129 -11.20 -5.56 20.91
CA PRO A 129 -10.23 -6.18 20.00
C PRO A 129 -10.24 -5.46 18.65
N LEU A 130 -9.08 -4.96 18.22
CA LEU A 130 -8.93 -4.22 16.95
C LEU A 130 -8.89 -5.12 15.71
N ARG A 131 -8.60 -6.41 15.88
CA ARG A 131 -8.58 -7.41 14.82
C ARG A 131 -9.48 -8.57 15.24
N MET A 132 -10.28 -9.05 14.31
CA MET A 132 -11.14 -10.21 14.50
C MET A 132 -10.27 -11.47 14.71
N ALA A 133 -10.79 -12.45 15.46
CA ALA A 133 -10.10 -13.73 15.65
C ALA A 133 -9.91 -14.47 14.33
N ASP A 134 -8.79 -15.18 14.16
CA ASP A 134 -8.46 -15.85 12.89
C ASP A 134 -9.52 -16.86 12.44
N THR A 135 -10.20 -17.53 13.38
CA THR A 135 -11.30 -18.47 13.07
C THR A 135 -12.51 -17.77 12.45
N MET A 136 -12.78 -16.52 12.84
CA MET A 136 -13.89 -15.73 12.32
C MET A 136 -13.49 -15.03 11.01
N LEU A 137 -12.21 -14.66 10.85
CA LEU A 137 -11.66 -14.16 9.58
C LEU A 137 -11.78 -15.19 8.45
N LEU A 138 -11.69 -16.49 8.75
CA LEU A 138 -11.90 -17.56 7.76
C LEU A 138 -13.34 -17.67 7.28
N VAL A 139 -14.32 -17.36 8.14
CA VAL A 139 -15.75 -17.33 7.78
C VAL A 139 -16.07 -16.05 7.00
N GLY A 140 -15.46 -14.93 7.38
CA GLY A 140 -15.58 -13.67 6.66
C GLY A 140 -16.87 -12.94 6.97
N ASP A 141 -17.57 -12.49 5.93
CA ASP A 141 -18.70 -11.56 6.03
C ASP A 141 -19.88 -12.13 6.83
N GLU A 142 -20.13 -13.44 6.72
CA GLU A 142 -21.17 -14.13 7.50
C GLU A 142 -20.89 -14.06 9.01
N ALA A 143 -19.62 -14.10 9.42
CA ALA A 143 -19.23 -13.96 10.83
C ALA A 143 -19.28 -12.51 11.32
N ALA A 144 -19.13 -11.53 10.43
CA ALA A 144 -19.13 -10.10 10.76
C ALA A 144 -20.54 -9.50 10.75
N HIS A 145 -21.34 -9.83 9.75
CA HIS A 145 -22.61 -9.18 9.41
C HIS A 145 -23.80 -10.16 9.33
N GLY A 146 -23.56 -11.48 9.37
CA GLY A 146 -24.63 -12.48 9.25
C GLY A 146 -25.20 -12.63 7.84
N GLU A 147 -24.55 -12.04 6.84
CA GLU A 147 -24.94 -12.09 5.44
C GLU A 147 -23.80 -12.66 4.59
N SER A 148 -24.16 -13.28 3.46
CA SER A 148 -23.19 -13.68 2.45
C SER A 148 -23.27 -12.70 1.28
N ALA A 149 -22.14 -12.05 0.96
CA ALA A 149 -22.04 -11.17 -0.21
C ALA A 149 -22.42 -11.89 -1.52
N TYR A 150 -22.19 -13.20 -1.60
CA TYR A 150 -22.57 -14.02 -2.75
C TYR A 150 -23.23 -15.32 -2.27
N HIS A 151 -24.49 -15.52 -2.66
CA HIS A 151 -25.12 -16.84 -2.57
C HIS A 151 -24.57 -17.73 -3.69
N MET A 152 -23.34 -18.18 -3.54
CA MET A 152 -22.88 -19.36 -4.27
C MET A 152 -23.57 -20.56 -3.64
N ASP A 153 -24.14 -21.47 -4.44
CA ASP A 153 -24.72 -22.75 -4.01
C ASP A 153 -23.62 -23.72 -3.51
N LEU A 154 -22.77 -23.23 -2.61
CA LEU A 154 -21.79 -24.01 -1.89
C LEU A 154 -22.46 -24.48 -0.59
N PRO A 155 -22.25 -25.73 -0.18
CA PRO A 155 -22.76 -26.22 1.09
C PRO A 155 -22.26 -25.29 2.22
N PRO A 156 -23.12 -24.93 3.19
CA PRO A 156 -22.77 -23.99 4.25
C PRO A 156 -21.51 -24.45 4.99
N LEU A 157 -20.52 -23.56 5.10
CA LEU A 157 -19.30 -23.83 5.83
C LEU A 157 -19.59 -23.74 7.34
N THR A 158 -20.07 -24.83 7.93
CA THR A 158 -20.13 -24.96 9.38
C THR A 158 -18.70 -25.00 9.96
N THR A 159 -18.55 -24.64 11.23
CA THR A 159 -17.24 -24.57 11.91
C THR A 159 -16.45 -25.88 11.85
N GLN A 160 -17.11 -27.03 11.64
CA GLN A 160 -16.47 -28.33 11.38
C GLN A 160 -15.82 -28.43 10.00
N ASN A 161 -16.41 -27.82 8.97
CA ASN A 161 -15.90 -27.85 7.59
C ASN A 161 -14.66 -26.95 7.41
N VAL A 162 -14.53 -25.88 8.21
CA VAL A 162 -13.35 -24.98 8.20
C VAL A 162 -12.07 -25.71 8.60
N TYR A 163 -12.11 -26.57 9.63
CA TYR A 163 -10.97 -27.40 10.01
C TYR A 163 -10.60 -28.42 8.93
N GLN A 164 -11.58 -29.02 8.25
CA GLN A 164 -11.31 -29.96 7.16
C GLN A 164 -10.66 -29.28 5.96
N VAL A 165 -11.12 -28.08 5.57
CA VAL A 165 -10.49 -27.34 4.47
C VAL A 165 -9.06 -26.97 4.82
N ASP A 166 -8.77 -26.41 6.01
CA ASP A 166 -7.40 -26.05 6.40
C ASP A 166 -6.45 -27.27 6.44
N HIS A 167 -6.95 -28.44 6.86
CA HIS A 167 -6.21 -29.70 6.78
C HIS A 167 -5.94 -30.17 5.35
N TYR A 168 -6.89 -30.00 4.42
CA TYR A 168 -6.72 -30.32 3.01
C TYR A 168 -5.77 -29.35 2.30
N THR A 169 -5.84 -28.04 2.57
CA THR A 169 -4.93 -27.04 1.97
C THR A 169 -3.50 -27.23 2.46
N LYS A 170 -3.30 -27.46 3.76
CA LYS A 170 -1.97 -27.80 4.31
C LYS A 170 -1.44 -29.12 3.76
N SER A 171 -2.30 -30.14 3.60
CA SER A 171 -1.93 -31.42 2.97
C SER A 171 -1.50 -31.24 1.50
N MET A 172 -2.23 -30.44 0.71
CA MET A 172 -1.86 -30.12 -0.67
C MET A 172 -0.60 -29.26 -0.80
N MET A 173 -0.37 -28.32 0.12
CA MET A 173 0.87 -27.52 0.17
C MET A 173 2.08 -28.35 0.58
N THR A 174 1.90 -29.34 1.46
CA THR A 174 2.98 -30.27 1.85
C THR A 174 3.25 -31.31 0.75
N SER A 175 2.23 -31.70 -0.01
CA SER A 175 2.33 -32.60 -1.17
C SER A 175 2.98 -31.93 -2.39
N THR A 176 2.68 -30.65 -2.65
CA THR A 176 3.37 -29.90 -3.73
C THR A 176 4.83 -29.58 -3.38
N ALA A 177 5.16 -29.43 -2.09
CA ALA A 177 6.54 -29.31 -1.63
C ALA A 177 7.37 -30.61 -1.81
N SER A 178 6.75 -31.79 -1.71
CA SER A 178 7.44 -33.08 -1.94
C SER A 178 7.53 -33.46 -3.42
N VAL A 179 6.54 -33.08 -4.24
CA VAL A 179 6.57 -33.30 -5.71
C VAL A 179 7.60 -32.39 -6.41
N GLY A 180 7.92 -31.22 -5.83
CA GLY A 180 8.96 -30.33 -6.33
C GLY A 180 10.40 -30.84 -6.15
N GLN A 181 10.63 -31.87 -5.32
CA GLN A 181 11.98 -32.44 -5.11
C GLN A 181 12.25 -33.72 -5.90
N SER A 182 11.23 -34.40 -6.46
CA SER A 182 11.42 -35.66 -7.20
C SER A 182 11.59 -35.51 -8.72
N SER A 183 11.59 -34.29 -9.26
CA SER A 183 11.66 -34.03 -10.71
C SER A 183 13.02 -33.48 -11.20
N LEU A 184 14.04 -33.41 -10.35
CA LEU A 184 15.44 -33.18 -10.76
C LEU A 184 16.16 -34.53 -10.98
N HIS A 185 15.72 -35.31 -11.96
CA HIS A 185 16.54 -36.38 -12.52
C HIS A 185 17.51 -35.74 -13.52
N GLN A 186 18.79 -35.66 -13.14
CA GLN A 186 19.86 -35.24 -14.04
C GLN A 186 19.92 -36.21 -15.24
N PRO A 187 20.07 -35.72 -16.48
CA PRO A 187 20.32 -36.61 -17.60
C PRO A 187 21.70 -37.27 -17.43
N ASP A 188 21.71 -38.59 -17.49
CA ASP A 188 22.89 -39.44 -17.36
C ASP A 188 23.84 -39.18 -18.54
N VAL A 189 24.90 -38.42 -18.30
CA VAL A 189 26.00 -38.25 -19.26
C VAL A 189 26.96 -39.43 -19.03
N ASN A 190 26.67 -40.58 -19.64
CA ASN A 190 27.63 -41.63 -20.01
C ASN A 190 26.92 -42.87 -20.61
N SER A 191 26.68 -42.86 -21.91
CA SER A 191 26.63 -44.10 -22.70
C SER A 191 26.95 -43.80 -24.16
N VAL A 192 28.15 -44.25 -24.56
CA VAL A 192 28.72 -44.55 -25.89
C VAL A 192 27.91 -44.15 -27.13
#